data_AF-A0A537SNE4-F1
#
_entry.id   AF-A0A537SNE4-F1
#
_cell.length_a   1.000
_cell.length_b   1.000
_cell.length_c   1.000
_cell.angle_alpha   90.00
_cell.angle_beta   90.00
_cell.angle_gamma   90.00
#
_symmetry.space_group_name_H-M   'P 1'
#
loop_
_entity.id
_entity.type
_entity.pdbx_description
1 polymer ?
#
loop_
_entity_poly.entity_id
_entity_poly.type
_entity_poly.pdbx_seq_one_letter_code
_entity_poly.pdbx_strand_id
1 'polypeptide(L)'
;VVSVLLALVPVVAISPILLYIGMLIGAQAFQTTPAKHAPAIVLALTPHLAAWCKTLMDGALGAAGTSAAAAGFDKLGQVGVLYHGLDVLGGGSILTGLVLGAIGVFVIERKFVEASAFALSGAVLTFFGFMHGESVGLAVTPTVAIAYTFVAAFLFGLSRSAAILSLIESSNEKVVAATPAE
;
A
#
# COMPACT_ATOMS: atom_id res chain seq x y z
N VAL A 1 25.21 -25.49 17.70
CA VAL A 1 24.20 -26.08 16.77
C VAL A 1 23.88 -25.13 15.61
N VAL A 2 23.46 -23.88 15.86
CA VAL A 2 23.19 -22.87 14.80
C VAL A 2 24.43 -22.60 13.91
N SER A 3 25.62 -22.42 14.50
CA SER A 3 26.85 -22.18 13.73
C SER A 3 27.34 -23.39 12.91
N VAL A 4 26.94 -24.61 13.31
CA VAL A 4 27.27 -25.85 12.57
C VAL A 4 26.30 -26.03 11.39
N LEU A 5 25.02 -25.70 11.56
CA LEU A 5 24.02 -25.72 10.47
C LEU A 5 24.31 -24.67 9.38
N LEU A 6 24.75 -23.46 9.76
CA LEU A 6 25.17 -22.40 8.81
C LEU A 6 26.49 -22.73 8.08
N ALA A 7 27.31 -23.61 8.64
CA ALA A 7 28.51 -24.12 7.97
C ALA A 7 28.19 -25.26 6.99
N LEU A 8 27.13 -26.04 7.26
CA LEU A 8 26.71 -27.17 6.42
C LEU A 8 25.84 -26.74 5.24
N VAL A 9 24.98 -25.75 5.43
CA VAL A 9 24.21 -25.10 4.36
C VAL A 9 24.82 -23.71 4.14
N PRO A 10 25.63 -23.52 3.08
CA PRO A 10 26.18 -22.22 2.78
C PRO A 10 25.05 -21.20 2.63
N VAL A 11 25.17 -20.04 3.27
CA VAL A 11 24.19 -18.94 3.11
C VAL A 11 24.00 -18.59 1.62
N VAL A 12 25.06 -18.75 0.83
CA VAL A 12 25.05 -18.57 -0.63
C VAL A 12 24.09 -19.53 -1.36
N ALA A 13 23.85 -20.73 -0.82
CA ALA A 13 22.94 -21.72 -1.40
C ALA A 13 21.46 -21.37 -1.16
N ILE A 14 21.16 -20.53 -0.16
CA ILE A 14 19.79 -20.11 0.16
C ILE A 14 19.30 -19.06 -0.85
N SER A 15 20.20 -18.20 -1.36
CA SER A 15 19.84 -17.09 -2.24
C SER A 15 19.12 -17.52 -3.53
N PRO A 16 19.57 -18.54 -4.30
CA PRO A 16 18.84 -19.01 -5.48
C PRO A 16 17.46 -19.58 -5.15
N ILE A 17 17.30 -20.24 -3.99
CA ILE A 17 16.02 -20.81 -3.55
C ILE A 17 15.03 -19.68 -3.25
N LEU A 18 15.46 -18.66 -2.48
CA LEU A 18 14.61 -17.50 -2.17
C LEU A 18 14.26 -16.71 -3.43
N LEU A 19 15.20 -16.56 -4.36
CA LEU A 19 14.94 -15.93 -5.65
C LEU A 19 13.89 -16.70 -6.45
N TYR A 20 14.01 -18.03 -6.53
CA TYR A 20 13.04 -18.88 -7.22
C TYR A 20 11.65 -18.80 -6.59
N ILE A 21 11.55 -18.91 -5.27
CA ILE A 21 10.29 -18.79 -4.52
C ILE A 21 9.67 -17.39 -4.74
N GLY A 22 10.48 -16.33 -4.66
CA GLY A 22 10.03 -14.96 -4.91
C GLY A 22 9.51 -14.76 -6.33
N MET A 23 10.19 -15.30 -7.34
CA MET A 23 9.73 -15.28 -8.72
C MET A 23 8.41 -16.03 -8.91
N LEU A 24 8.27 -17.24 -8.31
CA LEU A 24 7.04 -18.02 -8.41
C LEU A 24 5.85 -17.33 -7.72
N ILE A 25 6.02 -16.87 -6.48
CA ILE A 25 4.95 -16.17 -5.74
C ILE A 25 4.59 -14.86 -6.45
N GLY A 26 5.59 -14.12 -6.94
CA GLY A 26 5.39 -12.90 -7.72
C GLY A 26 4.60 -13.16 -8.99
N ALA A 27 4.98 -14.18 -9.78
CA ALA A 27 4.26 -14.57 -10.98
C ALA A 27 2.82 -15.02 -10.66
N GLN A 28 2.63 -15.83 -9.62
CA GLN A 28 1.32 -16.28 -9.18
C GLN A 28 0.42 -15.11 -8.80
N ALA A 29 0.93 -14.09 -8.09
CA ALA A 29 0.13 -12.92 -7.73
C ALA A 29 -0.57 -12.28 -8.95
N PHE A 30 0.13 -12.18 -10.09
CA PHE A 30 -0.45 -11.64 -11.33
C PHE A 30 -1.27 -12.66 -12.13
N GLN A 31 -0.92 -13.94 -12.09
CA GLN A 31 -1.59 -14.98 -12.89
C GLN A 31 -2.88 -15.49 -12.24
N THR A 32 -2.95 -15.54 -10.91
CA THR A 32 -4.12 -16.02 -10.17
C THR A 32 -5.13 -14.90 -9.86
N THR A 33 -4.78 -13.66 -10.19
CA THR A 33 -5.64 -12.49 -10.00
C THR A 33 -6.18 -12.01 -11.35
N PRO A 34 -7.43 -11.51 -11.44
CA PRO A 34 -7.94 -10.91 -12.68
C PRO A 34 -6.99 -9.83 -13.22
N ALA A 35 -6.71 -9.85 -14.52
CA ALA A 35 -5.72 -8.97 -15.17
C ALA A 35 -5.99 -7.47 -14.92
N LYS A 36 -7.27 -7.08 -14.79
CA LYS A 36 -7.69 -5.71 -14.45
C LYS A 36 -7.13 -5.20 -13.10
N HIS A 37 -6.76 -6.09 -12.17
CA HIS A 37 -6.24 -5.74 -10.85
C HIS A 37 -4.71 -5.67 -10.80
N ALA A 38 -3.99 -5.88 -11.92
CA ALA A 38 -2.53 -5.80 -11.96
C ALA A 38 -1.96 -4.49 -11.35
N PRO A 39 -2.56 -3.31 -11.57
CA PRO A 39 -2.09 -2.08 -10.92
C PRO A 39 -2.19 -2.11 -9.38
N ALA A 40 -3.21 -2.78 -8.83
CA ALA A 40 -3.38 -2.89 -7.37
C ALA A 40 -2.33 -3.80 -6.73
N ILE A 41 -1.86 -4.83 -7.46
CA ILE A 41 -0.75 -5.68 -7.02
C ILE A 41 0.53 -4.85 -6.91
N VAL A 42 0.86 -4.07 -7.93
CA VAL A 42 2.04 -3.18 -7.93
C VAL A 42 1.95 -2.14 -6.83
N LEU A 43 0.76 -1.56 -6.63
CA LEU A 43 0.50 -0.62 -5.53
C LEU A 43 0.76 -1.28 -4.16
N ALA A 44 0.26 -2.50 -3.95
CA ALA A 44 0.46 -3.25 -2.70
C ALA A 44 1.93 -3.58 -2.41
N LEU A 45 2.77 -3.71 -3.45
CA LEU A 45 4.21 -3.95 -3.29
C LEU A 45 5.00 -2.69 -2.90
N THR A 46 4.46 -1.50 -3.15
CA THR A 46 5.19 -0.24 -2.98
C THR A 46 5.70 -0.01 -1.55
N PRO A 47 4.90 -0.23 -0.47
CA PRO A 47 5.36 -0.09 0.91
C PRO A 47 6.49 -1.07 1.26
N HIS A 48 6.48 -2.27 0.71
CA HIS A 48 7.53 -3.26 0.94
C HIS A 48 8.86 -2.84 0.31
N LEU A 49 8.81 -2.28 -0.90
CA LEU A 49 10.00 -1.72 -1.56
C LEU A 49 10.56 -0.55 -0.76
N ALA A 50 9.71 0.33 -0.24
CA ALA A 50 10.14 1.45 0.60
C ALA A 50 10.84 0.98 1.89
N ALA A 51 10.27 0.01 2.59
CA ALA A 51 10.85 -0.58 3.80
C ALA A 51 12.20 -1.28 3.51
N TRP A 52 12.29 -2.01 2.41
CA TRP A 52 13.52 -2.65 1.97
C TRP A 52 14.62 -1.63 1.64
N CYS A 53 14.28 -0.59 0.87
CA CYS A 53 15.20 0.50 0.55
C CYS A 53 15.72 1.20 1.82
N LYS A 54 14.84 1.56 2.77
CA LYS A 54 15.26 2.15 4.06
C LYS A 54 16.25 1.23 4.78
N THR A 55 15.94 -0.06 4.88
CA THR A 55 16.79 -1.06 5.55
C THR A 55 18.19 -1.12 4.95
N LEU A 56 18.29 -1.13 3.61
CA LEU A 56 19.60 -1.14 2.93
C LEU A 56 20.38 0.15 3.17
N MET A 57 19.70 1.30 3.16
CA MET A 57 20.32 2.59 3.40
C MET A 57 20.82 2.72 4.84
N ASP A 58 20.02 2.31 5.82
CA ASP A 58 20.42 2.29 7.23
C ASP A 58 21.62 1.38 7.46
N GLY A 59 21.64 0.20 6.81
CA GLY A 59 22.78 -0.69 6.85
C GLY A 59 24.05 -0.07 6.24
N ALA A 60 23.94 0.59 5.09
CA ALA A 60 25.06 1.25 4.42
C ALA A 60 25.61 2.43 5.24
N LEU A 61 24.73 3.30 5.74
CA LEU A 61 25.12 4.44 6.59
C LEU A 61 25.71 3.96 7.92
N GLY A 62 25.12 2.94 8.53
CA GLY A 62 25.62 2.32 9.75
C GLY A 62 27.02 1.71 9.57
N ALA A 63 27.27 1.03 8.45
CA ALA A 63 28.60 0.51 8.11
C ALA A 63 29.63 1.62 7.88
N ALA A 64 29.19 2.78 7.40
CA ALA A 64 30.02 3.99 7.27
C ALA A 64 30.19 4.76 8.60
N GLY A 65 29.64 4.26 9.71
CA GLY A 65 29.73 4.89 11.03
C GLY A 65 28.86 6.14 11.20
N THR A 66 27.82 6.29 10.38
CA THR A 66 26.88 7.41 10.42
C THR A 66 25.42 6.94 10.44
N SER A 67 24.47 7.87 10.36
CA SER A 67 23.04 7.61 10.23
C SER A 67 22.39 8.62 9.30
N ALA A 68 21.17 8.38 8.85
CA ALA A 68 20.46 9.33 7.98
C ALA A 68 20.24 10.68 8.68
N ALA A 69 19.97 10.66 9.99
CA ALA A 69 19.87 11.87 10.81
C ALA A 69 21.20 12.62 10.91
N ALA A 70 22.32 11.92 11.10
CA ALA A 70 23.64 12.53 11.18
C ALA A 70 24.14 13.06 9.82
N ALA A 71 23.79 12.38 8.73
CA ALA A 71 24.06 12.84 7.36
C ALA A 71 23.21 14.08 7.00
N GLY A 72 22.02 14.20 7.59
CA GLY A 72 21.07 15.30 7.38
C GLY A 72 20.09 14.99 6.24
N PHE A 73 18.79 14.98 6.56
CA PHE A 73 17.73 14.63 5.60
C PHE A 73 17.66 15.57 4.40
N ASP A 74 17.96 16.86 4.57
CA ASP A 74 17.98 17.82 3.46
C ASP A 74 19.09 17.51 2.44
N LYS A 75 20.28 17.12 2.93
CA LYS A 75 21.41 16.76 2.07
C LYS A 75 21.11 15.47 1.30
N LEU A 76 20.48 14.49 1.96
CA LEU A 76 19.98 13.29 1.30
C LEU A 76 18.93 13.65 0.23
N GLY A 77 18.00 14.54 0.56
CA GLY A 77 16.97 15.02 -0.37
C GLY A 77 17.55 15.69 -1.62
N GLN A 78 18.62 16.47 -1.49
CA GLN A 78 19.30 17.14 -2.62
C GLN A 78 19.87 16.18 -3.66
N VAL A 79 20.16 14.93 -3.29
CA VAL A 79 20.66 13.88 -4.19
C VAL A 79 19.57 12.85 -4.55
N GLY A 80 18.30 13.16 -4.27
CA GLY A 80 17.16 12.31 -4.60
C GLY A 80 16.83 11.24 -3.56
N VAL A 81 17.51 11.25 -2.40
CA VAL A 81 17.28 10.29 -1.32
C VAL A 81 16.22 10.84 -0.37
N LEU A 82 14.95 10.53 -0.68
CA LEU A 82 13.79 10.97 0.10
C LEU A 82 13.56 10.08 1.34
N TYR A 83 14.51 10.13 2.29
CA TYR A 83 14.55 9.23 3.44
C TYR A 83 13.25 9.24 4.25
N HIS A 84 12.74 10.41 4.64
CA HIS A 84 11.52 10.51 5.43
C HIS A 84 10.28 9.95 4.70
N GLY A 85 10.22 10.12 3.37
CA GLY A 85 9.14 9.53 2.57
C GLY A 85 9.20 8.01 2.55
N LEU A 86 10.41 7.43 2.40
CA LEU A 86 10.62 5.98 2.48
C LEU A 86 10.29 5.43 3.86
N ASP A 87 10.64 6.16 4.90
CA ASP A 87 10.34 5.81 6.28
C ASP A 87 8.83 5.75 6.56
N VAL A 88 8.12 6.83 6.23
CA VAL A 88 6.65 6.89 6.39
C VAL A 88 5.97 5.84 5.50
N LEU A 89 6.38 5.67 4.25
CA LEU A 89 5.76 4.70 3.34
C LEU A 89 6.05 3.24 3.71
N GLY A 90 7.26 2.95 4.21
CA GLY A 90 7.70 1.63 4.62
C GLY A 90 7.21 1.19 6.00
N GLY A 91 6.82 2.14 6.86
CA GLY A 91 6.23 1.87 8.17
C GLY A 91 5.01 0.94 8.07
N GLY A 92 5.06 -0.19 8.77
CA GLY A 92 3.97 -1.18 8.74
C GLY A 92 3.72 -1.80 7.35
N SER A 93 4.76 -1.90 6.49
CA SER A 93 4.64 -2.27 5.06
C SER A 93 3.68 -3.41 4.73
N ILE A 94 3.60 -4.46 5.56
CA ILE A 94 2.64 -5.57 5.38
C ILE A 94 1.19 -5.09 5.42
N LEU A 95 0.81 -4.39 6.49
CA LEU A 95 -0.56 -3.88 6.65
C LEU A 95 -0.82 -2.76 5.64
N THR A 96 0.16 -1.89 5.43
CA THR A 96 0.07 -0.80 4.45
C THR A 96 -0.17 -1.33 3.04
N GLY A 97 0.59 -2.35 2.61
CA GLY A 97 0.44 -2.99 1.30
C GLY A 97 -0.91 -3.68 1.15
N LEU A 98 -1.37 -4.38 2.18
CA LEU A 98 -2.69 -5.03 2.19
C LEU A 98 -3.82 -4.01 2.04
N VAL A 99 -3.81 -2.95 2.85
CA VAL A 99 -4.87 -1.91 2.83
C VAL A 99 -4.85 -1.15 1.52
N LEU A 100 -3.69 -0.72 1.02
CA LEU A 100 -3.58 -0.04 -0.28
C LEU A 100 -4.00 -0.95 -1.44
N GLY A 101 -3.63 -2.23 -1.41
CA GLY A 101 -4.07 -3.23 -2.39
C GLY A 101 -5.59 -3.40 -2.40
N ALA A 102 -6.21 -3.52 -1.23
CA ALA A 102 -7.65 -3.62 -1.09
C ALA A 102 -8.37 -2.38 -1.63
N ILE A 103 -7.94 -1.17 -1.23
CA ILE A 103 -8.48 0.10 -1.75
C ILE A 103 -8.35 0.12 -3.27
N GLY A 104 -7.16 -0.21 -3.81
CA GLY A 104 -6.90 -0.25 -5.25
C GLY A 104 -7.84 -1.18 -5.99
N VAL A 105 -8.03 -2.41 -5.51
CA VAL A 105 -8.97 -3.38 -6.09
C VAL A 105 -10.40 -2.84 -6.07
N PHE A 106 -10.90 -2.38 -4.92
CA PHE A 106 -12.28 -1.90 -4.81
C PHE A 106 -12.55 -0.62 -5.63
N VAL A 107 -11.56 0.25 -5.79
CA VAL A 107 -11.64 1.40 -6.71
C VAL A 107 -11.73 0.93 -8.16
N ILE A 108 -10.92 -0.05 -8.58
CA ILE A 108 -10.98 -0.63 -9.94
C ILE A 108 -12.36 -1.28 -10.19
N GLU A 109 -12.92 -1.94 -9.18
CA GLU A 109 -14.26 -2.54 -9.25
C GLU A 109 -15.42 -1.54 -9.09
N ARG A 110 -15.13 -0.25 -8.87
CA ARG A 110 -16.12 0.79 -8.53
C ARG A 110 -16.98 0.47 -7.30
N LYS A 111 -16.45 -0.36 -6.39
CA LYS A 111 -17.04 -0.71 -5.09
C LYS A 111 -16.59 0.28 -4.02
N PHE A 112 -17.08 1.51 -4.15
CA PHE A 112 -16.55 2.65 -3.39
C PHE A 112 -16.88 2.61 -1.89
N VAL A 113 -17.92 1.88 -1.47
CA VAL A 113 -18.27 1.72 -0.05
C VAL A 113 -17.21 0.88 0.67
N GLU A 114 -16.81 -0.22 0.04
CA GLU A 114 -15.79 -1.14 0.50
C GLU A 114 -14.42 -0.46 0.47
N ALA A 115 -14.10 0.27 -0.60
CA ALA A 115 -12.88 1.07 -0.68
C ALA A 115 -12.80 2.12 0.46
N SER A 116 -13.93 2.78 0.77
CA SER A 116 -14.03 3.72 1.89
C SER A 116 -13.83 3.02 3.24
N ALA A 117 -14.43 1.85 3.45
CA ALA A 117 -14.26 1.08 4.69
C ALA A 117 -12.79 0.67 4.90
N PHE A 118 -12.10 0.22 3.86
CA PHE A 118 -10.67 -0.07 3.94
C PHE A 118 -9.83 1.19 4.19
N ALA A 119 -10.13 2.31 3.54
CA ALA A 119 -9.45 3.57 3.82
C ALA A 119 -9.66 4.03 5.27
N LEU A 120 -10.87 3.89 5.82
CA LEU A 120 -11.16 4.21 7.22
C LEU A 120 -10.42 3.27 8.18
N SER A 121 -10.36 1.97 7.88
CA SER A 121 -9.54 1.03 8.65
C SER A 121 -8.05 1.42 8.61
N GLY A 122 -7.56 1.88 7.45
CA GLY A 122 -6.21 2.41 7.28
C GLY A 122 -5.96 3.65 8.13
N ALA A 123 -6.93 4.56 8.25
CA ALA A 123 -6.85 5.73 9.13
C ALA A 123 -6.66 5.30 10.60
N VAL A 124 -7.46 4.35 11.07
CA VAL A 124 -7.38 3.83 12.45
C VAL A 124 -6.04 3.15 12.69
N LEU A 125 -5.62 2.25 11.80
CA LEU A 125 -4.35 1.54 11.92
C LEU A 125 -3.15 2.50 11.89
N THR A 126 -3.21 3.54 11.05
CA THR A 126 -2.19 4.59 10.96
C THR A 126 -2.13 5.43 12.23
N PHE A 127 -3.28 5.76 12.82
CA PHE A 127 -3.34 6.53 14.06
C PHE A 127 -2.62 5.82 15.21
N PHE A 128 -2.76 4.49 15.30
CA PHE A 128 -2.08 3.67 16.32
C PHE A 128 -0.65 3.25 15.93
N GLY A 129 -0.16 3.64 14.74
CA GLY A 129 1.18 3.31 14.26
C GLY A 129 1.36 1.89 13.71
N PHE A 130 0.28 1.13 13.48
CA PHE A 130 0.34 -0.16 12.78
C PHE A 130 0.65 0.00 11.28
N MET A 131 0.29 1.14 10.71
CA MET A 131 0.63 1.57 9.37
C MET A 131 1.37 2.91 9.43
N HIS A 132 2.30 3.12 8.51
CA HIS A 132 3.04 4.38 8.36
C HIS A 132 3.68 4.91 9.66
N GLY A 133 4.07 4.03 10.59
CA GLY A 133 4.71 4.39 11.86
C GLY A 133 5.91 3.51 12.14
N GLU A 134 6.86 4.05 12.92
CA GLU A 134 8.05 3.32 13.37
C GLU A 134 7.78 2.42 14.58
N SER A 135 6.71 2.71 15.33
CA SER A 135 6.30 1.97 16.51
C SER A 135 4.79 2.10 16.77
N VAL A 136 4.25 1.19 17.59
CA VAL A 136 2.85 1.23 18.02
C VAL A 136 2.69 2.22 19.17
N GLY A 137 1.68 3.08 19.08
CA GLY A 137 1.43 4.13 20.07
C GLY A 137 0.09 4.81 19.86
N LEU A 138 -0.11 5.96 20.51
CA LEU A 138 -1.27 6.82 20.27
C LEU A 138 -0.86 8.01 19.41
N ALA A 139 -1.64 8.29 18.36
CA ALA A 139 -1.39 9.40 17.43
C ALA A 139 0.04 9.41 16.86
N VAL A 140 0.50 8.26 16.34
CA VAL A 140 1.88 8.08 15.85
C VAL A 140 2.12 8.89 14.58
N THR A 141 1.28 8.75 13.56
CA THR A 141 1.35 9.54 12.32
C THR A 141 -0.02 10.17 11.98
N PRO A 142 -0.47 11.15 12.78
CA PRO A 142 -1.83 11.68 12.72
C PRO A 142 -2.13 12.38 11.39
N THR A 143 -1.14 13.03 10.76
CA THR A 143 -1.30 13.67 9.45
C THR A 143 -1.67 12.65 8.37
N VAL A 144 -1.04 11.46 8.39
CA VAL A 144 -1.33 10.39 7.43
C VAL A 144 -2.67 9.73 7.74
N ALA A 145 -2.99 9.53 9.03
CA ALA A 145 -4.31 9.03 9.44
C ALA A 145 -5.46 9.97 8.99
N ILE A 146 -5.26 11.28 9.08
CA ILE A 146 -6.21 12.28 8.57
C ILE A 146 -6.33 12.18 7.05
N ALA A 147 -5.22 11.98 6.32
CA ALA A 147 -5.26 11.78 4.87
C ALA A 147 -6.10 10.56 4.48
N TYR A 148 -5.94 9.42 5.17
CA TYR A 148 -6.79 8.25 4.96
C TYR A 148 -8.27 8.53 5.29
N THR A 149 -8.55 9.36 6.29
CA THR A 149 -9.92 9.78 6.62
C THR A 149 -10.53 10.62 5.49
N PHE A 150 -9.78 11.55 4.90
CA PHE A 150 -10.22 12.30 3.73
C PHE A 150 -10.46 11.39 2.52
N VAL A 151 -9.58 10.43 2.25
CA VAL A 151 -9.76 9.44 1.18
C VAL A 151 -11.02 8.61 1.43
N ALA A 152 -11.25 8.16 2.66
CA ALA A 152 -12.45 7.41 3.03
C ALA A 152 -13.73 8.23 2.78
N ALA A 153 -13.74 9.49 3.22
CA ALA A 153 -14.87 10.40 3.01
C ALA A 153 -15.11 10.68 1.52
N PHE A 154 -14.05 10.89 0.74
CA PHE A 154 -14.13 11.11 -0.70
C PHE A 154 -14.71 9.90 -1.44
N LEU A 155 -14.20 8.69 -1.16
CA LEU A 155 -14.70 7.45 -1.76
C LEU A 155 -16.17 7.19 -1.38
N PHE A 156 -16.54 7.45 -0.11
CA PHE A 156 -17.93 7.36 0.31
C PHE A 156 -18.84 8.37 -0.42
N GLY A 157 -18.36 9.59 -0.64
CA GLY A 157 -19.06 10.60 -1.44
C GLY A 157 -19.29 10.14 -2.88
N LEU A 158 -18.28 9.54 -3.52
CA LEU A 158 -18.40 8.99 -4.87
C LEU A 158 -19.44 7.87 -4.96
N SER A 159 -19.56 7.02 -3.93
CA SER A 159 -20.55 5.95 -3.92
C SER A 159 -21.98 6.49 -3.96
N ARG A 160 -22.24 7.61 -3.30
CA ARG A 160 -23.54 8.29 -3.28
C ARG A 160 -23.87 8.93 -4.62
N SER A 161 -22.91 9.61 -5.24
CA SER A 161 -23.10 10.24 -6.55
C SER A 161 -23.32 9.22 -7.67
N ALA A 162 -22.59 8.10 -7.64
CA ALA A 162 -22.80 7.00 -8.58
C ALA A 162 -24.18 6.35 -8.42
N ALA A 163 -24.63 6.14 -7.18
CA ALA A 163 -25.98 5.65 -6.91
C ALA A 163 -27.06 6.62 -7.43
N ILE A 164 -26.90 7.93 -7.22
CA ILE A 164 -27.82 8.95 -7.74
C ILE A 164 -27.87 8.92 -9.27
N LEU A 165 -26.72 8.84 -9.95
CA LEU A 165 -26.68 8.78 -11.41
C LEU A 165 -27.38 7.53 -11.96
N SER A 166 -27.18 6.36 -11.34
CA SER A 166 -27.85 5.13 -11.74
C SER A 166 -29.38 5.16 -11.56
N LEU A 167 -29.87 5.87 -10.54
CA LEU A 167 -31.30 6.08 -10.33
C LEU A 167 -31.91 6.99 -11.39
N ILE A 168 -31.17 8.03 -11.82
CA ILE A 168 -31.60 8.95 -12.89
C ILE A 168 -31.67 8.20 -14.23
N GLU A 169 -30.66 7.39 -14.57
CA GLU A 169 -30.67 6.57 -15.79
C GLU A 169 -31.85 5.60 -15.81
N SER A 170 -32.07 4.86 -14.73
CA SER A 170 -33.21 3.93 -14.61
C SER A 170 -34.57 4.64 -14.70
N SER A 171 -34.69 5.85 -14.14
CA SER A 171 -35.91 6.66 -14.26
C SER A 171 -36.12 7.15 -15.70
N ASN A 172 -35.05 7.58 -16.38
CA ASN A 172 -35.13 8.08 -17.75
C ASN A 172 -35.50 6.96 -18.74
N GLU A 173 -34.94 5.77 -18.56
CA GLU A 173 -35.27 4.59 -19.37
C GLU A 173 -36.74 4.18 -19.23
N LYS A 174 -37.29 4.24 -18.01
CA LYS A 174 -38.73 4.03 -17.76
C LYS A 174 -39.61 5.10 -18.39
N VAL A 175 -39.19 6.36 -18.40
CA VAL A 175 -39.93 7.46 -19.04
C VAL A 175 -39.96 7.28 -20.56
N VAL A 176 -38.81 6.93 -21.17
CA VAL A 176 -38.72 6.65 -22.62
C VAL A 176 -39.53 5.42 -23.02
N ALA A 177 -39.57 4.37 -22.18
CA ALA A 177 -40.39 3.19 -22.43
C ALA A 177 -41.91 3.44 -22.26
N ALA A 178 -42.30 4.49 -21.54
CA ALA A 178 -43.71 4.83 -21.26
C ALA A 178 -44.30 5.84 -22.25
N THR A 179 -43.50 6.48 -23.11
CA THR A 179 -44.00 7.31 -24.21
C THR A 179 -44.64 6.43 -25.29
N PRO A 180 -45.94 6.59 -25.62
CA PRO A 180 -46.57 5.86 -26.71
C PRO A 180 -45.89 6.22 -28.03
N ALA A 181 -45.60 5.22 -28.86
CA ALA A 181 -45.21 5.44 -30.24
C ALA A 181 -46.43 6.00 -31.00
N GLU A 182 -46.46 7.31 -31.19
CA GLU A 182 -47.35 7.97 -32.16
C GLU A 182 -46.90 7.67 -33.60
#